data_AF-A0A8I0H6J3-F1
#
_entry.id   AF-A0A8I0H6J3-F1
#
_cell.length_a   1.000
_cell.length_b   1.000
_cell.length_c   1.000
_cell.angle_alpha   90.00
_cell.angle_beta   90.00
_cell.angle_gamma   90.00
#
_symmetry.space_group_name_H-M   'P 1'
#
loop_
_entity.id
_entity.type
_entity.pdbx_description
1 polymer ?
#
loop_
_entity_poly.entity_id
_entity_poly.type
_entity_poly.pdbx_seq_one_letter_code
_entity_poly.pdbx_strand_id
1 'polypeptide(L)'
;GLWIIQCVQKQLGISFAEMVELAKTSTYTRIFDVNAARFSAPQDMRAEIRAALAETGEAPATDADLINSVYHSLAYCYGEAYREM
;
A
#
# COMPACT_ATOMS: atom_id res chain seq x y z
N GLY A 1 5.66 3.58 7.34
CA GLY A 1 5.58 2.17 6.92
C GLY A 1 4.47 1.38 7.62
N LEU A 2 4.74 0.76 8.77
CA LEU A 2 3.91 -0.32 9.35
C LEU A 2 2.46 0.04 9.70
N TRP A 3 2.15 1.32 9.91
CA TRP A 3 0.80 1.77 10.27
C TRP A 3 -0.18 1.73 9.07
N ILE A 4 0.31 1.90 7.83
CA ILE A 4 -0.50 1.87 6.59
C ILE A 4 -1.16 0.50 6.43
N ILE A 5 -0.36 -0.57 6.51
CA ILE A 5 -0.85 -1.94 6.34
C ILE A 5 -1.88 -2.30 7.44
N GLN A 6 -1.68 -1.82 8.67
CA GLN A 6 -2.63 -2.04 9.77
C GLN A 6 -3.98 -1.33 9.53
N CYS A 7 -3.96 -0.09 9.03
CA CYS A 7 -5.18 0.61 8.67
C CYS A 7 -5.91 -0.07 7.52
N VAL A 8 -5.20 -0.46 6.45
CA VAL A 8 -5.81 -1.17 5.31
C VAL A 8 -6.40 -2.51 5.76
N GLN A 9 -5.68 -3.27 6.59
CA GLN A 9 -6.17 -4.50 7.20
C GLN A 9 -7.47 -4.27 7.96
N LYS A 10 -7.50 -3.26 8.84
CA LYS A 10 -8.68 -2.92 9.65
C LYS A 10 -9.88 -2.48 8.80
N GLN A 11 -9.64 -1.77 7.70
CA GLN A 11 -10.69 -1.34 6.77
C GLN A 11 -11.24 -2.49 5.91
N LEU A 12 -10.42 -3.49 5.59
CA LEU A 12 -10.85 -4.68 4.85
C LEU A 12 -11.47 -5.75 5.75
N GLY A 13 -11.14 -5.75 7.04
CA GLY A 13 -11.67 -6.72 7.99
C GLY A 13 -11.11 -8.14 7.81
N ILE A 14 -9.95 -8.27 7.15
CA ILE A 14 -9.31 -9.56 6.83
C ILE A 14 -7.97 -9.74 7.56
N SER A 15 -7.46 -10.96 7.60
CA SER A 15 -6.14 -11.25 8.17
C SER A 15 -5.00 -10.81 7.24
N PHE A 16 -3.80 -10.60 7.80
CA PHE A 16 -2.61 -10.34 6.98
C PHE A 16 -2.31 -11.48 5.99
N ALA A 17 -2.63 -12.73 6.35
CA ALA A 17 -2.47 -13.86 5.45
C ALA A 17 -3.37 -13.73 4.22
N GLU A 18 -4.65 -13.39 4.42
CA GLU A 18 -5.59 -13.13 3.32
C GLU A 18 -5.18 -11.94 2.47
N MET A 19 -4.63 -10.88 3.09
CA MET A 19 -4.08 -9.74 2.36
C MET A 19 -2.96 -10.19 1.40
N VAL A 20 -2.03 -11.01 1.86
CA VAL A 20 -0.95 -11.54 1.03
C VAL A 20 -1.49 -12.42 -0.10
N GLU A 21 -2.46 -13.29 0.18
CA GLU A 21 -3.08 -14.14 -0.86
C GLU A 21 -3.80 -13.29 -1.90
N LEU A 22 -4.56 -12.27 -1.49
CA LEU A 22 -5.18 -11.31 -2.41
C LEU A 22 -4.13 -10.57 -3.25
N ALA A 23 -3.05 -10.08 -2.64
CA ALA A 23 -1.99 -9.41 -3.36
C ALA A 23 -1.37 -10.30 -4.45
N LYS A 24 -1.18 -11.60 -4.20
CA LYS A 24 -0.67 -12.56 -5.19
C LYS A 24 -1.60 -12.77 -6.37
N THR A 25 -2.90 -12.53 -6.22
CA THR A 25 -3.84 -12.60 -7.35
C THR A 25 -3.74 -11.39 -8.28
N SER A 26 -3.10 -10.31 -7.82
CA SER A 26 -2.86 -9.10 -8.60
C SER A 26 -1.44 -9.07 -9.16
N THR A 27 -1.31 -8.53 -10.38
CA THR A 27 -0.02 -8.23 -11.02
C THR A 27 0.34 -6.75 -10.93
N TYR A 28 -0.38 -5.99 -10.11
CA TYR A 28 -0.19 -4.55 -9.96
C TYR A 28 1.05 -4.23 -9.11
N THR A 29 2.15 -3.88 -9.77
CA THR A 29 3.47 -3.67 -9.13
C THR A 29 3.81 -2.21 -8.85
N ARG A 30 2.84 -1.29 -8.99
CA ARG A 30 3.12 0.13 -8.71
C ARG A 30 3.28 0.37 -7.23
N ILE A 31 4.08 1.39 -6.93
CA ILE A 31 4.39 1.81 -5.57
C ILE A 31 4.07 3.29 -5.38
N PHE A 32 3.89 3.69 -4.13
CA PHE A 32 3.71 5.07 -3.72
C PHE A 32 4.63 5.38 -2.54
N ASP A 33 4.85 6.66 -2.26
CA ASP A 33 5.67 7.08 -1.13
C ASP A 33 4.91 6.88 0.19
N VAL A 34 5.28 5.82 0.92
CA VAL A 34 4.71 5.49 2.24
C VAL A 34 5.07 6.48 3.34
N ASN A 35 6.02 7.39 3.08
CA ASN A 35 6.45 8.44 4.01
C ASN A 35 5.81 9.80 3.70
N ALA A 36 4.99 9.90 2.64
CA ALA A 36 4.32 11.16 2.33
C ALA A 36 3.41 11.61 3.48
N ALA A 37 3.39 12.91 3.78
CA ALA A 37 2.66 13.47 4.93
C ALA A 37 1.15 13.17 4.93
N ARG A 38 0.55 12.97 3.74
CA ARG A 38 -0.84 12.52 3.58
C ARG A 38 -1.13 11.17 4.26
N PHE A 39 -0.11 10.33 4.36
CA PHE A 39 -0.07 9.05 5.07
C PHE A 39 0.46 9.23 6.49
N SER A 40 0.14 10.33 7.17
CA SER A 40 0.42 10.47 8.61
C SER A 40 -0.85 10.41 9.44
N ALA A 41 -1.96 10.95 8.94
CA ALA A 41 -3.26 10.93 9.60
C ALA A 41 -4.43 11.09 8.60
N PRO A 42 -4.59 10.20 7.61
CA PRO A 42 -5.69 10.25 6.68
C PRO A 42 -6.98 9.78 7.35
N GLN A 43 -8.09 10.39 6.98
CA GLN A 43 -9.42 9.91 7.36
C GLN A 43 -9.72 8.56 6.68
N ASP A 44 -9.30 8.42 5.41
CA ASP A 44 -9.49 7.21 4.62
C ASP A 44 -8.21 6.75 3.93
N MET A 45 -7.53 5.77 4.53
CA MET A 45 -6.27 5.24 4.00
C MET A 45 -6.39 4.71 2.59
N ARG A 46 -7.41 3.88 2.32
CA ARG A 46 -7.61 3.26 1.00
C ARG A 46 -7.85 4.31 -0.08
N ALA A 47 -8.60 5.36 0.23
CA ALA A 47 -8.86 6.45 -0.72
C ALA A 47 -7.59 7.25 -1.01
N GLU A 48 -6.80 7.57 0.01
CA GLU A 48 -5.53 8.28 -0.14
C GLU A 48 -4.49 7.48 -0.94
N ILE A 49 -4.39 6.16 -0.69
CA ILE A 49 -3.51 5.29 -1.48
C ILE A 49 -3.95 5.26 -2.94
N ARG A 50 -5.26 5.12 -3.18
CA ARG A 50 -5.83 5.16 -4.55
C ARG A 50 -5.51 6.48 -5.24
N ALA A 51 -5.67 7.60 -4.54
CA ALA A 51 -5.35 8.92 -5.07
C ALA A 51 -3.86 9.05 -5.39
N ALA A 52 -2.96 8.66 -4.47
CA ALA A 52 -1.52 8.73 -4.71
C ALA A 52 -1.06 7.85 -5.90
N LEU A 53 -1.64 6.66 -6.04
CA LEU A 53 -1.38 5.77 -7.17
C LEU A 53 -1.98 6.31 -8.48
N ALA A 54 -3.12 7.00 -8.43
CA ALA A 54 -3.71 7.69 -9.57
C ALA A 54 -2.89 8.92 -10.02
N GLU A 55 -2.30 9.66 -9.08
CA GLU A 55 -1.43 10.80 -9.39
C GLU A 55 -0.14 10.36 -10.08
N THR A 56 0.38 9.20 -9.68
CA THR A 56 1.62 8.63 -10.26
C THR A 56 1.34 7.73 -11.47
N GLY A 57 0.08 7.41 -11.75
CA GLY A 57 -0.38 6.71 -12.94
C GLY A 57 -1.75 6.06 -12.80
N GLU A 58 -1.82 4.73 -12.89
CA GLU A 58 -3.11 4.03 -12.92
C GLU A 58 -3.57 3.70 -11.50
N ALA A 59 -4.78 4.13 -11.14
CA ALA A 59 -5.36 3.82 -9.83
C ALA A 59 -5.61 2.31 -9.69
N PRO A 60 -5.38 1.70 -8.52
CA PRO A 60 -5.75 0.31 -8.30
C PRO A 60 -7.27 0.18 -8.43
N ALA A 61 -7.73 -0.82 -9.19
CA ALA A 61 -9.15 -1.07 -9.41
C ALA A 61 -9.72 -1.90 -8.27
N THR A 62 -8.99 -2.96 -7.89
CA THR A 62 -9.42 -3.94 -6.89
C THR A 62 -8.68 -3.78 -5.56
N ASP A 63 -9.19 -4.44 -4.51
CA ASP A 63 -8.48 -4.48 -3.23
C ASP A 63 -7.18 -5.30 -3.32
N ALA A 64 -7.13 -6.32 -4.18
CA ALA A 64 -5.91 -7.05 -4.48
C ALA A 64 -4.79 -6.12 -5.00
N ASP A 65 -5.12 -5.23 -5.95
CA ASP A 65 -4.16 -4.26 -6.50
C ASP A 65 -3.65 -3.30 -5.42
N LEU A 66 -4.56 -2.81 -4.57
CA LEU A 66 -4.22 -1.90 -3.48
C LEU A 66 -3.30 -2.57 -2.45
N ILE A 67 -3.61 -3.79 -2.05
CA ILE A 67 -2.79 -4.52 -1.06
C ILE A 67 -1.41 -4.83 -1.66
N ASN A 68 -1.37 -5.26 -2.93
CA ASN A 68 -0.12 -5.57 -3.61
C ASN A 68 0.80 -4.35 -3.67
N SER A 69 0.25 -3.20 -4.08
CA SER A 69 1.00 -1.94 -4.12
C SER A 69 1.45 -1.46 -2.74
N VAL A 70 0.66 -1.65 -1.68
CA VAL A 70 1.11 -1.35 -0.30
C VAL A 70 2.31 -2.22 0.09
N TYR A 71 2.26 -3.53 -0.15
CA TYR A 71 3.39 -4.41 0.15
C TYR A 71 4.64 -4.04 -0.64
N HIS A 72 4.51 -3.80 -1.94
CA HIS A 72 5.63 -3.37 -2.78
C HIS A 72 6.21 -2.03 -2.31
N SER A 73 5.36 -1.06 -1.94
CA SER A 73 5.81 0.25 -1.47
C SER A 73 6.54 0.17 -0.14
N LEU A 74 6.05 -0.68 0.78
CA LEU A 74 6.73 -0.96 2.05
C LEU A 74 8.06 -1.65 1.82
N ALA A 75 8.09 -2.70 1.00
CA ALA A 75 9.32 -3.44 0.67
C ALA A 75 10.36 -2.53 0.00
N TYR A 76 9.93 -1.64 -0.89
CA TYR A 76 10.78 -0.64 -1.52
C TYR A 76 11.36 0.34 -0.47
N CYS A 77 10.52 0.91 0.40
CA CYS A 77 10.97 1.79 1.46
C CYS A 77 11.94 1.11 2.44
N TYR A 78 11.73 -0.17 2.77
CA TYR A 78 12.67 -0.95 3.58
C TYR A 78 13.98 -1.24 2.84
N GLY A 79 13.92 -1.50 1.53
CA GLY A 79 15.08 -1.73 0.69
C GLY A 79 15.94 -0.47 0.51
N GLU A 80 15.32 0.69 0.33
CA GLU A 80 16.04 1.97 0.25
C GLU A 80 16.66 2.35 1.58
N ALA A 81 15.93 2.22 2.69
CA ALA A 81 16.46 2.48 4.03
C ALA A 81 17.67 1.58 4.38
N TYR A 82 17.77 0.41 3.76
CA TYR A 82 18.91 -0.49 3.92
C TYR A 82 20.08 -0.16 2.97
N ARG A 83 19.81 0.52 1.86
CA ARG A 83 20.81 0.85 0.82
C ARG A 83 21.51 2.19 1.07
N GLU A 84 20.91 3.07 1.85
CA GLU A 84 21.51 4.32 2.34
C GLU A 84 22.37 4.14 3.61
N MET A 85 22.63 2.89 4.03
CA MET A 85 23.58 2.53 5.10
C MET A 85 24.92 2.08 4.51
#